data_AF-A0A967I4I7-F1
#
_entry.id   AF-A0A967I4I7-F1
#
_cell.length_a   1.000
_cell.length_b   1.000
_cell.length_c   1.000
_cell.angle_alpha   90.00
_cell.angle_beta   90.00
_cell.angle_gamma   90.00
#
_symmetry.space_group_name_H-M   'P 1'
#
loop_
_entity.id
_entity.type
_entity.pdbx_description
1 polymer ?
#
loop_
_entity_poly.entity_id
_entity_poly.type
_entity_poly.pdbx_seq_one_letter_code
_entity_poly.pdbx_strand_id
1 'polypeptide(L)'
;MIIRFLTSLKLTLALLLGLSAISIVGTIKPGALGRYDLFYQSFWFRSILALLALHLSVCTIKTIARNLGDRRRFLDLLGGEQVFARPLRYVLPGHVDVEAVGEGLRQIGYRIYPNGTRIYARRNPWGRWGSTIVHLSFLGIMLGALLAEAGFVGTLNIYVGDKSPVYFDWESQEDRPLPFEFRLDYFEPVYYPIELRFGVLDNEGNRLKAYNVKEGATVQLPVRGYSARVTKFLPYEKQIVLGVYRNGRYLGEYHASADEKRYAGEGEL
;
A
#
# COMPACT_ATOMS: atom_id res chain seq x y z
N MET A 1 32.82 -14.58 -11.93
CA MET A 1 31.77 -15.61 -12.10
C MET A 1 30.50 -15.28 -11.30
N ILE A 2 30.62 -14.98 -10.01
CA ILE A 2 29.52 -14.70 -9.06
C ILE A 2 28.56 -13.59 -9.53
N ILE A 3 29.06 -12.44 -9.99
CA ILE A 3 28.21 -11.33 -10.44
C ILE A 3 27.34 -11.72 -11.65
N ARG A 4 27.84 -12.58 -12.56
CA ARG A 4 27.07 -13.05 -13.73
C ARG A 4 25.94 -13.99 -13.30
N PHE A 5 26.18 -14.83 -12.31
CA PHE A 5 25.15 -15.67 -11.70
C PHE A 5 24.06 -14.82 -11.02
N LEU A 6 24.47 -13.86 -10.18
CA LEU A 6 23.56 -12.93 -9.51
C LEU A 6 22.82 -11.96 -10.44
N THR A 7 23.11 -11.94 -11.74
CA THR A 7 22.32 -11.17 -12.74
C THR A 7 21.66 -12.05 -13.80
N SER A 8 21.57 -13.36 -13.54
CA SER A 8 20.89 -14.30 -14.42
C SER A 8 19.37 -14.15 -14.33
N LEU A 9 18.71 -13.96 -15.48
CA LEU A 9 17.24 -13.98 -15.57
C LEU A 9 16.64 -15.32 -15.11
N LYS A 10 17.37 -16.42 -15.32
CA LYS A 10 16.94 -17.76 -14.87
C LYS A 10 16.84 -17.83 -13.35
N LEU A 11 17.77 -17.18 -12.64
CA LEU A 11 17.77 -17.13 -11.19
C LEU A 11 16.56 -16.34 -10.68
N THR A 12 16.30 -15.14 -11.24
CA THR A 12 15.14 -14.33 -10.85
C THR A 12 13.84 -15.09 -11.05
N LEU A 13 13.67 -15.71 -12.22
CA LEU A 13 12.45 -16.46 -12.54
C LEU A 13 12.27 -17.65 -11.60
N ALA A 14 13.34 -18.40 -11.32
CA ALA A 14 13.31 -19.50 -10.38
C ALA A 14 12.96 -19.04 -8.95
N LEU A 15 13.55 -17.93 -8.48
CA LEU A 15 13.26 -17.37 -7.16
C LEU A 15 11.81 -16.89 -7.05
N LEU A 16 11.30 -16.18 -8.06
CA LEU A 16 9.92 -15.68 -8.07
C LEU A 16 8.90 -16.82 -8.12
N LEU A 17 9.10 -17.82 -9.00
CA LEU A 17 8.23 -18.98 -9.09
C LEU A 17 8.30 -19.84 -7.81
N GLY A 18 9.50 -20.02 -7.26
CA GLY A 18 9.71 -20.73 -6.00
C GLY A 18 9.01 -20.04 -4.83
N LEU A 19 9.21 -18.73 -4.65
CA LEU A 19 8.52 -17.94 -3.62
C LEU A 19 7.01 -17.97 -3.81
N SER A 20 6.51 -17.88 -5.05
CA SER A 20 5.08 -17.96 -5.33
C SER A 20 4.51 -19.32 -4.92
N ALA A 21 5.16 -20.43 -5.29
CA ALA A 21 4.72 -21.77 -4.92
C ALA A 21 4.74 -21.98 -3.39
N ILE A 22 5.81 -21.55 -2.72
CA ILE A 22 5.96 -21.61 -1.27
C ILE A 22 4.86 -20.79 -0.58
N SER A 23 4.55 -19.59 -1.10
CA SER A 23 3.51 -18.71 -0.53
C SER A 23 2.11 -19.32 -0.68
N ILE A 24 1.82 -19.98 -1.80
CA ILE A 24 0.55 -20.72 -2.00
C ILE A 24 0.43 -21.82 -0.94
N VAL A 25 1.48 -22.62 -0.74
CA VAL A 25 1.48 -23.69 0.27
C VAL A 25 1.29 -23.13 1.68
N GLY A 26 2.01 -22.06 2.05
CA GLY A 26 1.90 -21.41 3.35
C GLY A 26 0.51 -20.79 3.60
N THR A 27 -0.22 -20.44 2.54
CA THR A 27 -1.59 -19.92 2.63
C THR A 27 -2.62 -21.04 2.81
N ILE A 28 -2.47 -22.15 2.08
CA ILE A 28 -3.43 -23.28 2.11
C ILE A 28 -3.27 -24.11 3.39
N LYS A 29 -2.03 -24.30 3.86
CA LYS A 29 -1.72 -25.01 5.10
C LYS A 29 -1.04 -24.05 6.07
N PRO A 30 -1.79 -23.13 6.71
CA PRO A 30 -1.23 -22.36 7.80
C PRO A 30 -0.71 -23.35 8.85
N GLY A 31 0.42 -23.02 9.47
CA GLY A 31 0.98 -23.78 10.58
C GLY A 31 0.08 -23.72 11.82
N ALA A 32 0.67 -23.51 13.00
CA ALA A 32 -0.09 -23.43 14.25
C ALA A 32 -1.26 -22.41 14.16
N LEU A 33 -2.50 -22.90 14.30
CA LEU A 33 -3.70 -22.11 14.62
C LEU A 33 -3.96 -20.88 13.73
N GLY A 34 -3.66 -20.93 12.41
CA GLY A 34 -3.95 -19.82 11.49
C GLY A 34 -2.95 -18.65 11.56
N ARG A 35 -1.80 -18.82 12.22
CA ARG A 35 -0.72 -17.82 12.31
C ARG A 35 0.19 -17.84 11.09
N TYR A 36 -0.23 -17.14 10.02
CA TYR A 36 0.54 -17.01 8.78
C TYR A 36 1.87 -16.27 8.97
N ASP A 37 1.95 -15.38 9.97
CA ASP A 37 3.11 -14.59 10.31
C ASP A 37 4.33 -15.45 10.63
N LEU A 38 4.18 -16.54 11.38
CA LEU A 38 5.28 -17.44 11.73
C LEU A 38 5.93 -18.09 10.50
N PHE A 39 5.13 -18.39 9.47
CA PHE A 39 5.64 -18.97 8.22
C PHE A 39 6.52 -17.98 7.45
N TYR A 40 6.06 -16.74 7.29
CA TYR A 40 6.78 -15.68 6.57
C TYR A 40 7.96 -15.10 7.36
N GLN A 41 7.97 -15.29 8.68
CA GLN A 41 9.10 -14.98 9.55
C GLN A 41 10.13 -16.12 9.62
N SER A 42 9.88 -17.28 8.99
CA SER A 42 10.83 -18.39 9.01
C SER A 42 12.15 -18.02 8.32
N PHE A 43 13.26 -18.50 8.91
CA PHE A 43 14.61 -18.27 8.38
C PHE A 43 14.76 -18.67 6.91
N TRP A 44 14.12 -19.78 6.49
CA TRP A 44 14.18 -20.25 5.10
C TRP A 44 13.47 -19.31 4.13
N PHE A 45 12.26 -18.85 4.46
CA PHE A 45 11.54 -17.90 3.62
C PHE A 45 12.32 -16.58 3.48
N ARG A 46 12.82 -16.06 4.60
CA ARG A 46 13.66 -14.85 4.64
C ARG A 46 14.97 -15.02 3.88
N SER A 47 15.60 -16.19 3.92
CA SER A 47 16.82 -16.48 3.16
C SER A 47 16.57 -16.41 1.65
N ILE A 48 15.46 -16.96 1.18
CA ILE A 48 15.08 -16.88 -0.25
C ILE A 48 14.72 -15.43 -0.62
N LEU A 49 14.00 -14.72 0.25
CA LEU A 49 13.69 -13.30 0.07
C LEU A 49 14.97 -12.44 0.02
N ALA A 50 15.92 -12.67 0.91
CA ALA A 50 17.21 -11.99 0.95
C ALA A 50 18.05 -12.27 -0.30
N LEU A 51 18.03 -13.51 -0.82
CA LEU A 51 18.69 -13.86 -2.07
C LEU A 51 18.07 -13.12 -3.26
N LEU A 52 16.73 -13.00 -3.30
CA LEU A 52 16.04 -12.19 -4.30
C LEU A 52 16.37 -10.70 -4.16
N ALA A 53 16.46 -10.18 -2.94
CA ALA A 53 16.83 -8.79 -2.67
C ALA A 53 18.26 -8.50 -3.13
N LEU A 54 19.20 -9.43 -2.89
CA LEU A 54 20.58 -9.34 -3.35
C LEU A 54 20.65 -9.33 -4.88
N HIS A 55 19.91 -10.22 -5.54
CA HIS A 55 19.81 -10.25 -7.00
C HIS A 55 19.32 -8.90 -7.57
N LEU A 56 18.19 -8.40 -7.04
CA LEU A 56 17.62 -7.12 -7.44
C LEU A 56 18.59 -5.96 -7.17
N SER A 57 19.30 -5.98 -6.06
CA SER A 57 20.30 -4.96 -5.70
C SER A 57 21.44 -4.91 -6.71
N VAL A 58 22.02 -6.05 -7.08
CA VAL A 58 23.10 -6.11 -8.09
C VAL A 58 22.60 -5.62 -9.45
N CYS A 59 21.39 -6.00 -9.87
CA CYS A 59 20.79 -5.54 -11.11
C CYS A 59 20.54 -4.01 -11.09
N THR A 60 20.06 -3.50 -9.96
CA THR A 60 19.77 -2.07 -9.75
C THR A 60 21.05 -1.24 -9.77
N ILE A 61 22.11 -1.68 -9.09
CA ILE A 61 23.43 -1.02 -9.11
C ILE A 61 23.97 -0.95 -10.54
N LYS A 62 23.91 -2.04 -11.31
CA LYS A 62 24.33 -2.02 -12.72
C LYS A 62 23.50 -1.05 -13.57
N THR A 63 22.19 -1.00 -13.33
CA THR A 63 21.29 -0.11 -14.07
C THR A 63 21.58 1.35 -13.73
N ILE A 64 21.80 1.67 -12.45
CA ILE A 64 22.20 3.00 -11.99
C ILE A 64 23.54 3.40 -12.60
N ALA A 65 24.56 2.54 -12.50
CA ALA A 65 25.88 2.79 -13.06
C ALA A 65 25.82 3.03 -14.59
N ARG A 66 25.01 2.23 -15.31
CA ARG A 66 24.77 2.40 -16.74
C ARG A 66 24.09 3.74 -17.04
N ASN A 67 23.02 4.07 -16.31
CA ASN A 67 22.24 5.29 -16.54
C ASN A 67 23.06 6.56 -16.22
N LEU A 68 23.95 6.51 -15.23
CA LEU A 68 24.89 7.59 -14.91
C LEU A 68 26.02 7.69 -15.96
N GLY A 69 26.50 6.55 -16.48
CA GLY A 69 27.52 6.46 -17.52
C GLY A 69 27.05 6.82 -18.93
N ASP A 70 25.73 6.94 -19.16
CA ASP A 70 25.13 7.20 -20.47
C ASP A 70 25.75 8.43 -21.16
N ARG A 71 25.97 9.53 -20.43
CA ARG A 71 26.55 10.75 -21.02
C ARG A 71 27.91 10.47 -21.66
N ARG A 72 28.83 9.85 -20.91
CA ARG A 72 30.18 9.53 -21.41
C ARG A 72 30.09 8.58 -22.60
N ARG A 73 29.31 7.51 -22.45
CA ARG A 73 29.10 6.51 -23.52
C ARG A 73 28.53 7.13 -24.81
N PHE A 74 27.57 8.04 -24.73
CA PHE A 74 27.01 8.69 -25.93
C PHE A 74 28.00 9.67 -26.57
N LEU A 75 28.80 10.37 -25.77
CA LEU A 75 29.89 11.22 -26.28
C LEU A 75 31.00 10.38 -26.94
N ASP A 76 31.37 9.25 -26.34
CA ASP A 76 32.36 8.31 -26.90
C ASP A 76 31.85 7.65 -28.19
N LEU A 77 30.55 7.36 -28.26
CA LEU A 77 29.93 6.87 -29.48
C LEU A 77 30.05 7.90 -30.61
N LEU A 78 29.74 9.18 -30.34
CA LEU A 78 29.97 10.29 -31.29
C LEU A 78 31.45 10.35 -31.73
N GLY A 79 32.35 9.93 -30.83
CA GLY A 79 33.77 9.67 -30.99
C GLY A 79 34.18 8.83 -32.19
N GLY A 80 33.55 7.67 -32.35
CA GLY A 80 34.05 6.57 -33.18
C GLY A 80 33.30 6.36 -34.49
N GLU A 81 33.89 5.56 -35.37
CA GLU A 81 33.31 5.16 -36.67
C GLU A 81 31.94 4.47 -36.55
N GLN A 82 31.57 4.02 -35.35
CA GLN A 82 30.29 3.37 -35.05
C GLN A 82 29.08 4.29 -35.21
N VAL A 83 29.26 5.61 -35.16
CA VAL A 83 28.23 6.58 -35.59
C VAL A 83 27.85 6.32 -37.03
N PHE A 84 28.82 5.91 -37.86
CA PHE A 84 28.63 5.58 -39.27
C PHE A 84 28.08 4.17 -39.55
N ALA A 85 27.72 3.40 -38.51
CA ALA A 85 27.00 2.13 -38.66
C ALA A 85 25.49 2.18 -38.27
N ARG A 86 24.99 3.28 -37.67
CA ARG A 86 23.58 3.40 -37.26
C ARG A 86 22.63 3.81 -38.40
N PRO A 87 21.44 3.18 -38.53
CA PRO A 87 20.50 3.40 -39.64
C PRO A 87 19.76 4.74 -39.59
N LEU A 88 19.58 5.33 -38.39
CA LEU A 88 18.96 6.64 -38.23
C LEU A 88 20.01 7.74 -38.37
N ARG A 89 20.10 8.30 -39.58
CA ARG A 89 20.89 9.49 -39.90
C ARG A 89 20.04 10.47 -40.68
N TYR A 90 20.22 11.73 -40.35
CA TYR A 90 19.78 12.81 -41.20
C TYR A 90 20.98 13.74 -41.39
N VAL A 91 21.39 13.92 -42.64
CA VAL A 91 22.44 14.87 -43.00
C VAL A 91 21.74 16.20 -43.23
N LEU A 92 22.11 17.22 -42.44
CA LEU A 92 21.57 18.56 -42.60
C LEU A 92 22.07 19.14 -43.94
N PRO A 93 21.19 19.72 -44.77
CA PRO A 93 21.62 20.39 -45.99
C PRO A 93 22.39 21.68 -45.66
N GLY A 94 23.56 21.85 -46.29
CA GLY A 94 24.43 23.03 -46.10
C GLY A 94 25.46 22.89 -44.99
N HIS A 95 26.37 23.87 -44.89
CA HIS A 95 27.31 23.98 -43.77
C HIS A 95 26.60 24.61 -42.59
N VAL A 96 25.97 23.79 -41.75
CA VAL A 96 25.29 24.25 -40.54
C VAL A 96 26.28 24.24 -39.38
N ASP A 97 26.44 25.39 -38.74
CA ASP A 97 27.26 25.53 -37.54
C ASP A 97 26.68 24.71 -36.38
N VAL A 98 27.55 23.97 -35.70
CA VAL A 98 27.23 23.11 -34.55
C VAL A 98 26.65 23.94 -33.41
N GLU A 99 27.09 25.18 -33.26
CA GLU A 99 26.59 26.13 -32.26
C GLU A 99 25.14 26.52 -32.54
N ALA A 100 24.81 26.86 -33.79
CA ALA A 100 23.44 27.18 -34.20
C ALA A 100 22.47 25.99 -33.99
N VAL A 101 22.91 24.76 -34.30
CA VAL A 101 22.12 23.54 -34.00
C VAL A 101 21.92 23.38 -32.50
N GLY A 102 22.96 23.65 -31.70
CA GLY A 102 22.89 23.65 -30.25
C GLY A 102 21.84 24.63 -29.71
N GLU A 103 21.85 25.86 -30.19
CA GLU A 103 20.87 26.86 -29.76
C GLU A 103 19.43 26.46 -30.11
N GLY A 104 19.18 26.01 -31.33
CA GLY A 104 17.86 25.52 -31.74
C GLY A 104 17.36 24.37 -30.86
N LEU A 105 18.23 23.41 -30.54
CA LEU A 105 17.89 22.29 -29.65
C LEU A 105 17.60 22.73 -28.20
N ARG A 106 18.30 23.77 -27.70
CA ARG A 106 18.00 24.35 -26.38
C ARG A 106 16.62 24.98 -26.34
N GLN A 107 16.23 25.72 -27.39
CA GLN A 107 14.92 26.38 -27.48
C GLN A 107 13.76 25.38 -27.42
N ILE A 108 13.92 24.19 -28.01
CA ILE A 108 12.91 23.11 -27.94
C ILE A 108 13.05 22.24 -26.67
N GLY A 109 13.87 22.64 -25.70
CA GLY A 109 13.94 22.05 -24.36
C GLY A 109 14.95 20.92 -24.16
N TYR A 110 15.96 20.79 -25.03
CA TYR A 110 17.05 19.82 -24.83
C TYR A 110 18.17 20.42 -23.99
N ARG A 111 18.75 19.59 -23.12
CA ARG A 111 20.03 19.88 -22.46
C ARG A 111 21.16 19.42 -23.36
N ILE A 112 22.16 20.28 -23.56
CA ILE A 112 23.24 20.05 -24.52
C ILE A 112 24.57 19.92 -23.81
N TYR A 113 25.38 18.98 -24.30
CA TYR A 113 26.71 18.67 -23.82
C TYR A 113 27.66 18.70 -25.04
N PRO A 114 28.39 19.82 -25.24
CA PRO A 114 29.35 19.95 -26.34
C PRO A 114 30.63 19.14 -26.07
N ASN A 115 31.27 18.66 -27.14
CA ASN A 115 32.55 17.96 -27.16
C ASN A 115 33.27 18.19 -28.50
N GLY A 116 34.02 19.30 -28.60
CA GLY A 116 34.62 19.74 -29.86
C GLY A 116 33.56 20.03 -30.91
N THR A 117 33.70 19.46 -32.11
CA THR A 117 32.73 19.59 -33.22
C THR A 117 31.48 18.71 -33.09
N ARG A 118 31.24 18.13 -31.90
CA ARG A 118 30.16 17.16 -31.65
C ARG A 118 29.32 17.65 -30.49
N ILE A 119 28.00 17.44 -30.58
CA ILE A 119 27.05 17.77 -29.52
C ILE A 119 26.21 16.56 -29.15
N TYR A 120 26.06 16.31 -27.84
CA TYR A 120 25.08 15.39 -27.31
C TYR A 120 23.94 16.17 -26.68
N ALA A 121 22.72 15.98 -27.17
CA ALA A 121 21.53 16.63 -26.66
C ALA A 121 20.56 15.61 -26.06
N ARG A 122 20.00 15.89 -24.88
CA ARG A 122 19.02 15.04 -24.20
C ARG A 122 17.87 15.87 -23.63
N ARG A 123 16.64 15.42 -23.85
CA ARG A 123 15.42 15.95 -23.22
C ARG A 123 14.82 14.88 -22.31
N ASN A 124 14.34 15.31 -21.13
CA ASN A 124 13.66 14.50 -20.11
C ASN A 124 14.35 13.17 -19.72
N PRO A 125 15.25 13.17 -18.72
CA PRO A 125 15.95 11.95 -18.32
C PRO A 125 15.09 10.92 -17.59
N TRP A 126 13.92 11.31 -17.08
CA TRP A 126 13.13 10.53 -16.10
C TRP A 126 12.65 9.18 -16.61
N GLY A 127 12.32 9.06 -17.90
CA GLY A 127 11.84 7.79 -18.47
C GLY A 127 12.83 6.61 -18.29
N ARG A 128 14.14 6.89 -18.20
CA ARG A 128 15.16 5.84 -17.99
C ARG A 128 15.29 5.38 -16.54
N TRP A 129 14.74 6.14 -15.59
CA TRP A 129 14.80 5.84 -14.15
C TRP A 129 13.60 5.04 -13.66
N GLY A 130 12.54 4.86 -14.46
CA GLY A 130 11.32 4.16 -14.05
C GLY A 130 11.59 2.75 -13.50
N SER A 131 12.35 1.93 -14.23
CA SER A 131 12.73 0.57 -13.77
C SER A 131 13.55 0.61 -12.47
N THR A 132 14.46 1.58 -12.32
CA THR A 132 15.24 1.76 -11.09
C THR A 132 14.35 2.10 -9.90
N ILE A 133 13.39 3.02 -10.08
CA ILE A 133 12.44 3.40 -9.04
C ILE A 133 11.63 2.18 -8.58
N VAL A 134 11.08 1.41 -9.52
CA VAL A 134 10.31 0.19 -9.21
C VAL A 134 11.15 -0.80 -8.40
N HIS A 135 12.40 -1.05 -8.82
CA HIS A 135 13.28 -1.94 -8.08
C HIS A 135 13.60 -1.42 -6.67
N LEU A 136 13.85 -0.11 -6.51
CA LEU A 136 14.09 0.49 -5.20
C LEU A 136 12.88 0.37 -4.28
N SER A 137 11.66 0.53 -4.81
CA SER A 137 10.43 0.33 -4.04
C SER A 137 10.31 -1.11 -3.54
N PHE A 138 10.53 -2.10 -4.41
CA PHE A 138 10.53 -3.50 -4.00
C PHE A 138 11.62 -3.81 -2.98
N LEU A 139 12.84 -3.31 -3.19
CA LEU A 139 13.93 -3.46 -2.23
C LEU A 139 13.59 -2.85 -0.87
N GLY A 140 12.90 -1.70 -0.84
CA GLY A 140 12.43 -1.08 0.39
C GLY A 140 11.42 -1.94 1.15
N ILE A 141 10.43 -2.50 0.45
CA ILE A 141 9.45 -3.43 1.04
C ILE A 141 10.14 -4.68 1.58
N MET A 142 11.04 -5.28 0.80
CA MET A 142 11.78 -6.48 1.21
C MET A 142 12.69 -6.20 2.41
N LEU A 143 13.34 -5.04 2.45
CA LEU A 143 14.17 -4.62 3.58
C LEU A 143 13.32 -4.50 4.87
N GLY A 144 12.14 -3.90 4.79
CA GLY A 144 11.21 -3.86 5.93
C GLY A 144 10.83 -5.25 6.44
N ALA A 145 10.55 -6.20 5.53
CA ALA A 145 10.24 -7.58 5.90
C ALA A 145 11.43 -8.32 6.54
N LEU A 146 12.66 -8.04 6.10
CA LEU A 146 13.88 -8.60 6.69
C LEU A 146 14.21 -7.97 8.05
N LEU A 147 13.96 -6.67 8.23
CA LEU A 147 14.18 -5.97 9.50
C LEU A 147 13.11 -6.25 10.56
N ALA A 148 12.02 -6.93 10.21
CA ALA A 148 10.95 -7.27 11.15
C ALA A 148 11.42 -8.12 12.36
N GLU A 149 12.58 -8.79 12.28
CA GLU A 149 13.21 -9.51 13.42
C GLU A 149 13.63 -8.60 14.58
N ALA A 150 13.81 -7.30 14.33
CA ALA A 150 14.12 -6.36 15.38
C ALA A 150 12.89 -6.05 16.28
N GLY A 151 11.70 -6.45 15.86
CA GLY A 151 10.48 -6.35 16.67
C GLY A 151 10.13 -7.67 17.36
N PHE A 152 9.24 -7.60 18.35
CA PHE A 152 8.65 -8.78 18.97
C PHE A 152 7.14 -8.79 18.71
N VAL A 153 6.56 -9.98 18.59
CA VAL A 153 5.10 -10.18 18.46
C VAL A 153 4.62 -10.93 19.68
N GLY A 154 3.77 -10.26 20.46
CA GLY A 154 3.19 -10.79 21.69
C GLY A 154 1.69 -10.66 21.68
N THR A 155 1.01 -11.49 22.48
CA THR A 155 -0.39 -11.26 22.80
C THR A 155 -0.54 -10.90 24.26
N LEU A 156 -1.41 -9.94 24.54
CA LEU A 156 -1.73 -9.52 25.89
C LEU A 156 -3.26 -9.49 26.03
N ASN A 157 -3.79 -10.24 26.98
CA ASN A 157 -5.18 -10.12 27.41
C ASN A 157 -5.23 -9.14 28.59
N ILE A 158 -5.93 -8.02 28.43
CA ILE A 158 -5.97 -6.92 29.40
C ILE A 158 -7.35 -6.25 29.35
N TYR A 159 -7.87 -5.87 30.51
CA TYR A 159 -9.14 -5.15 30.61
C TYR A 159 -8.91 -3.63 30.69
N VAL A 160 -9.94 -2.85 30.40
CA VAL A 160 -9.88 -1.38 30.50
C VAL A 160 -9.65 -0.97 31.95
N GLY A 161 -8.65 -0.13 32.18
CA GLY A 161 -8.19 0.31 33.50
C GLY A 161 -6.98 -0.47 34.03
N ASP A 162 -6.71 -1.65 33.49
CA ASP A 162 -5.62 -2.51 33.95
C ASP A 162 -4.27 -2.12 33.35
N LYS A 163 -3.22 -2.58 34.03
CA LYS A 163 -1.81 -2.46 33.64
C LYS A 163 -1.18 -3.83 33.55
N SER A 164 -0.34 -4.05 32.54
CA SER A 164 0.49 -5.24 32.43
C SER A 164 1.94 -4.87 32.08
N PRO A 165 2.92 -5.37 32.86
CA PRO A 165 4.34 -5.27 32.51
C PRO A 165 4.82 -6.48 31.68
N VAL A 166 3.93 -7.41 31.31
CA VAL A 166 4.28 -8.63 30.58
C VAL A 166 3.42 -8.81 29.32
N TYR A 167 3.91 -9.63 28.40
CA TYR A 167 3.15 -10.12 27.26
C TYR A 167 3.38 -11.63 27.10
N PHE A 168 2.42 -12.34 26.53
CA PHE A 168 2.58 -13.76 26.22
C PHE A 168 3.37 -13.93 24.91
N ASP A 169 4.53 -14.57 25.00
CA ASP A 169 5.39 -14.91 23.86
C ASP A 169 5.03 -16.30 23.33
N TRP A 170 4.61 -16.36 22.08
CA TRP A 170 4.19 -17.59 21.43
C TRP A 170 5.36 -18.51 21.04
N GLU A 171 6.56 -17.97 20.87
CA GLU A 171 7.72 -18.78 20.51
C GLU A 171 8.19 -19.62 21.70
N SER A 172 8.26 -18.99 22.88
CA SER A 172 8.66 -19.64 24.13
C SER A 172 7.49 -20.18 24.96
N GLN A 173 6.24 -19.90 24.57
CA GLN A 173 5.02 -20.32 25.28
C GLN A 173 5.01 -19.87 26.76
N GLU A 174 5.52 -18.66 27.03
CA GLU A 174 5.66 -18.10 28.37
C GLU A 174 5.40 -16.59 28.36
N ASP A 175 5.06 -16.03 29.51
CA ASP A 175 4.99 -14.58 29.67
C ASP A 175 6.40 -13.99 29.77
N ARG A 176 6.66 -12.95 28.98
CA ARG A 176 7.93 -12.21 28.95
C ARG A 176 7.74 -10.75 29.37
N PRO A 177 8.75 -10.16 30.03
CA PRO A 177 8.67 -8.77 30.46
C PRO A 177 8.70 -7.82 29.25
N LEU A 178 7.82 -6.82 29.29
CA LEU A 178 7.92 -5.65 28.42
C LEU A 178 8.99 -4.69 28.97
N PRO A 179 9.67 -3.93 28.10
CA PRO A 179 10.59 -2.87 28.54
C PRO A 179 9.85 -1.63 29.09
N PHE A 180 8.52 -1.68 29.16
CA PHE A 180 7.62 -0.63 29.64
C PHE A 180 6.38 -1.25 30.28
N GLU A 181 5.62 -0.47 31.06
CA GLU A 181 4.31 -0.89 31.58
C GLU A 181 3.21 -0.46 30.61
N PHE A 182 2.41 -1.40 30.13
CA PHE A 182 1.31 -1.14 29.22
C PHE A 182 -0.01 -0.98 30.00
N ARG A 183 -0.69 0.16 29.86
CA ARG A 183 -2.01 0.41 30.46
C ARG A 183 -3.06 0.57 29.37
N LEU A 184 -4.19 -0.12 29.51
CA LEU A 184 -5.34 0.08 28.61
C LEU A 184 -6.29 1.13 29.19
N ASP A 185 -6.21 2.37 28.69
CA ASP A 185 -7.04 3.47 29.19
C ASP A 185 -8.46 3.50 28.61
N TYR A 186 -8.59 3.15 27.33
CA TYR A 186 -9.86 3.20 26.60
C TYR A 186 -9.87 2.17 25.48
N PHE A 187 -11.02 1.55 25.26
CA PHE A 187 -11.25 0.60 24.18
C PHE A 187 -12.57 0.93 23.50
N GLU A 188 -12.52 1.17 22.18
CA GLU A 188 -13.70 1.38 21.36
C GLU A 188 -13.64 0.46 20.14
N PRO A 189 -14.58 -0.49 19.99
CA PRO A 189 -14.66 -1.29 18.79
C PRO A 189 -15.14 -0.42 17.61
N VAL A 190 -14.38 -0.44 16.52
CA VAL A 190 -14.76 0.17 15.24
C VAL A 190 -15.21 -0.94 14.31
N TYR A 191 -16.47 -0.88 13.91
CA TYR A 191 -17.05 -1.86 12.98
C TYR A 191 -16.83 -1.40 11.53
N TYR A 192 -16.79 -2.37 10.62
CA TYR A 192 -16.88 -2.06 9.19
C TYR A 192 -18.19 -1.33 8.90
N PRO A 193 -18.26 -0.51 7.84
CA PRO A 193 -19.50 0.18 7.47
C PRO A 193 -20.61 -0.84 7.14
N ILE A 194 -21.52 -1.07 8.08
CA ILE A 194 -22.68 -1.95 7.91
C ILE A 194 -23.81 -1.13 7.30
N GLU A 195 -24.40 -1.62 6.21
CA GLU A 195 -25.68 -1.09 5.74
C GLU A 195 -26.77 -1.51 6.71
N LEU A 196 -27.44 -0.53 7.29
CA LEU A 196 -28.47 -0.73 8.28
C LEU A 196 -29.80 -0.18 7.78
N ARG A 197 -30.86 -0.92 8.10
CA ARG A 197 -32.23 -0.54 7.82
C ARG A 197 -32.95 -0.23 9.13
N PHE A 198 -33.45 0.98 9.29
CA PHE A 198 -34.29 1.34 10.44
C PHE A 198 -35.61 1.96 9.99
N GLY A 199 -36.66 1.66 10.75
CA GLY A 199 -38.00 2.22 10.56
C GLY A 199 -38.27 3.35 11.56
N VAL A 200 -38.95 4.39 11.10
CA VAL A 200 -39.57 5.41 11.95
C VAL A 200 -41.03 5.00 12.15
N LEU A 201 -41.45 4.92 13.40
CA LEU A 201 -42.81 4.56 13.80
C LEU A 201 -43.58 5.80 14.26
N ASP A 202 -44.90 5.76 14.20
CA ASP A 202 -45.77 6.72 14.89
C ASP A 202 -45.99 6.33 16.37
N ASN A 203 -46.78 7.11 17.10
CA ASN A 203 -47.10 6.86 18.50
C ASN A 203 -47.95 5.59 18.72
N GLU A 204 -48.59 5.08 17.68
CA GLU A 204 -49.40 3.85 17.70
C GLU A 204 -48.57 2.61 17.32
N GLY A 205 -47.31 2.81 16.91
CA GLY A 205 -46.39 1.76 16.50
C GLY A 205 -46.44 1.41 15.00
N ASN A 206 -47.18 2.16 14.18
CA ASN A 206 -47.25 1.93 12.73
C ASN A 206 -46.00 2.51 12.05
N ARG A 207 -45.47 1.78 11.05
CA ARG A 207 -44.29 2.20 10.30
C ARG A 207 -44.61 3.35 9.34
N LEU A 208 -44.07 4.53 9.62
CA LEU A 208 -44.18 5.72 8.76
C LEU A 208 -43.23 5.66 7.57
N LYS A 209 -41.95 5.30 7.80
CA LYS A 209 -40.92 5.24 6.75
C LYS A 209 -39.74 4.39 7.17
N ALA A 210 -39.09 3.72 6.22
CA ALA A 210 -37.82 3.02 6.43
C ALA A 210 -36.67 3.72 5.69
N TYR A 211 -35.47 3.63 6.27
CA TYR A 211 -34.24 4.17 5.70
C TYR A 211 -33.20 3.07 5.64
N ASN A 212 -32.52 2.96 4.50
CA ASN A 212 -31.33 2.13 4.32
C ASN A 212 -30.12 3.05 4.25
N VAL A 213 -29.27 3.03 5.26
CA VAL A 213 -28.14 3.96 5.38
C VAL A 213 -26.92 3.29 6.00
N LYS A 214 -25.81 4.01 6.03
CA LYS A 214 -24.59 3.66 6.76
C LYS A 214 -24.39 4.61 7.93
N GLU A 215 -23.56 4.22 8.88
CA GLU A 215 -23.07 5.14 9.91
C GLU A 215 -22.53 6.45 9.30
N GLY A 216 -22.82 7.56 9.96
CA GLY A 216 -22.47 8.91 9.52
C GLY A 216 -23.51 9.59 8.63
N ALA A 217 -24.42 8.84 8.00
CA ALA A 217 -25.46 9.39 7.13
C ALA A 217 -26.51 10.20 7.91
N THR A 218 -27.02 11.27 7.30
CA THR A 218 -28.11 12.09 7.83
C THR A 218 -29.36 11.91 6.97
N VAL A 219 -30.50 11.61 7.59
CA VAL A 219 -31.78 11.43 6.92
C VAL A 219 -32.79 12.46 7.42
N GLN A 220 -33.66 12.93 6.51
CA GLN A 220 -34.81 13.77 6.89
C GLN A 220 -35.92 12.88 7.45
N LEU A 221 -36.40 13.18 8.65
CA LEU A 221 -37.48 12.44 9.30
C LEU A 221 -38.85 12.81 8.67
N PRO A 222 -39.88 11.97 8.83
CA PRO A 222 -41.24 12.26 8.33
C PRO A 222 -41.90 13.50 8.96
N VAL A 223 -41.30 14.07 10.01
CA VAL A 223 -41.74 15.28 10.68
C VAL A 223 -41.00 16.49 10.10
N ARG A 224 -41.75 17.51 9.65
CA ARG A 224 -41.18 18.70 9.02
C ARG A 224 -40.13 19.39 9.92
N GLY A 225 -38.97 19.64 9.35
CA GLY A 225 -37.86 20.33 10.03
C GLY A 225 -37.03 19.42 10.93
N TYR A 226 -37.28 18.12 11.00
CA TYR A 226 -36.48 17.19 11.79
C TYR A 226 -35.60 16.30 10.90
N SER A 227 -34.37 16.06 11.35
CA SER A 227 -33.44 15.10 10.76
C SER A 227 -32.78 14.24 11.82
N ALA A 228 -32.32 13.06 11.41
CA ALA A 228 -31.56 12.15 12.25
C ALA A 228 -30.26 11.78 11.55
N ARG A 229 -29.14 11.86 12.27
CA ARG A 229 -27.85 11.35 11.83
C ARG A 229 -27.55 10.05 12.54
N VAL A 230 -27.21 9.01 11.79
CA VAL A 230 -26.73 7.77 12.38
C VAL A 230 -25.33 8.03 12.93
N THR A 231 -25.22 8.13 14.25
CA THR A 231 -23.93 8.42 14.90
C THR A 231 -23.13 7.16 15.14
N LYS A 232 -23.81 6.07 15.55
CA LYS A 232 -23.18 4.78 15.82
C LYS A 232 -24.18 3.64 15.69
N PHE A 233 -23.71 2.48 15.24
CA PHE A 233 -24.42 1.22 15.26
C PHE A 233 -23.59 0.18 16.00
N LEU A 234 -24.22 -0.45 16.99
CA LEU A 234 -23.64 -1.44 17.88
C LEU A 234 -24.23 -2.80 17.49
N PRO A 235 -23.57 -3.60 16.64
CA PRO A 235 -24.15 -4.78 16.03
C PRO A 235 -24.43 -5.92 17.01
N TYR A 236 -23.61 -6.07 18.06
CA TYR A 236 -23.82 -7.10 19.07
C TYR A 236 -25.00 -6.77 20.00
N GLU A 237 -25.15 -5.50 20.35
CA GLU A 237 -26.24 -4.95 21.14
C GLU A 237 -27.51 -4.74 20.32
N LYS A 238 -27.43 -4.86 18.98
CA LYS A 238 -28.49 -4.53 18.02
C LYS A 238 -29.08 -3.14 18.28
N GLN A 239 -28.21 -2.18 18.58
CA GLN A 239 -28.58 -0.84 18.98
C GLN A 239 -28.06 0.18 17.96
N ILE A 240 -28.91 1.13 17.59
CA ILE A 240 -28.55 2.29 16.79
C ILE A 240 -28.65 3.56 17.63
N VAL A 241 -27.64 4.41 17.52
CA VAL A 241 -27.60 5.74 18.12
C VAL A 241 -27.84 6.76 17.02
N LEU A 242 -28.83 7.61 17.22
CA LEU A 242 -29.26 8.64 16.29
C LEU A 242 -29.08 10.01 16.94
N GLY A 243 -28.25 10.87 16.35
CA GLY A 243 -28.26 12.29 16.69
C GLY A 243 -29.47 12.97 16.05
N VAL A 244 -30.37 13.54 16.84
CA VAL A 244 -31.60 14.19 16.36
C VAL A 244 -31.39 15.70 16.25
N TYR A 245 -31.87 16.29 15.14
CA TYR A 245 -31.74 17.70 14.84
C TYR A 245 -33.09 18.30 14.46
N ARG A 246 -33.30 19.57 14.80
CA ARG A 246 -34.45 20.37 14.36
C ARG A 246 -33.96 21.65 13.69
N ASN A 247 -34.31 21.84 12.43
CA ASN A 247 -33.87 22.95 11.58
C ASN A 247 -32.34 23.14 11.65
N GLY A 248 -31.59 22.04 11.66
CA GLY A 248 -30.13 22.02 11.77
C GLY A 248 -29.56 22.17 13.19
N ARG A 249 -30.38 22.48 14.21
CA ARG A 249 -29.94 22.53 15.61
C ARG A 249 -29.98 21.15 16.24
N TYR A 250 -28.87 20.72 16.84
CA TYR A 250 -28.78 19.47 17.59
C TYR A 250 -29.69 19.50 18.83
N LEU A 251 -30.50 18.46 18.99
CA LEU A 251 -31.43 18.30 20.12
C LEU A 251 -30.97 17.25 21.13
N GLY A 252 -30.26 16.22 20.70
CA GLY A 252 -29.79 15.13 21.57
C GLY A 252 -29.65 13.81 20.83
N GLU A 253 -29.28 12.77 21.58
CA GLU A 253 -29.18 11.40 21.06
C GLU A 253 -30.45 10.61 21.36
N TYR A 254 -30.86 9.80 20.40
CA TYR A 254 -31.91 8.81 20.54
C TYR A 254 -31.32 7.43 20.33
N HIS A 255 -31.52 6.56 21.31
CA HIS A 255 -31.04 5.19 21.31
C HIS A 255 -32.21 4.27 20.96
N ALA A 256 -32.12 3.59 19.83
CA ALA A 256 -33.11 2.61 19.43
C ALA A 256 -32.48 1.21 19.43
N SER A 257 -33.14 0.26 20.08
CA SER A 257 -32.74 -1.15 20.04
C SER A 257 -33.70 -1.92 19.13
N ALA A 258 -33.22 -2.96 18.48
CA ALA A 258 -34.08 -3.88 17.75
C ALA A 258 -35.01 -4.60 18.73
N ASP A 259 -36.31 -4.32 18.64
CA ASP A 259 -37.34 -5.06 19.38
C ASP A 259 -37.54 -6.43 18.71
N GLU A 260 -37.70 -7.51 19.47
CA GLU A 260 -37.83 -8.89 18.95
C GLU A 260 -39.10 -9.13 18.11
N LYS A 261 -39.97 -8.12 17.99
CA LYS A 261 -41.13 -8.14 17.09
C LYS A 261 -40.65 -8.20 15.65
N ARG A 262 -40.55 -9.43 15.12
CA ARG A 262 -40.64 -9.71 13.68
C ARG A 262 -41.88 -8.99 13.17
N TYR A 263 -41.66 -7.86 12.50
CA TYR A 263 -42.70 -7.23 11.71
C TYR A 263 -43.02 -8.20 10.56
N ALA A 264 -44.12 -8.93 10.72
CA ALA A 264 -44.65 -9.82 9.70
C ALA A 264 -45.03 -8.97 8.48
N GLY A 265 -44.30 -9.14 7.40
CA GLY A 265 -44.57 -8.45 6.15
C GLY A 265 -43.30 -7.91 5.50
N GLU A 266 -42.39 -8.80 5.14
CA GLU A 266 -41.49 -8.57 4.01
C GLU A 266 -41.08 -9.92 3.45
N GLY A 267 -41.68 -10.24 2.30
CA GLY A 267 -41.29 -11.36 1.47
C GLY A 267 -39.85 -11.23 1.01
N GLU A 268 -39.25 -12.39 0.81
CA GLU A 268 -37.96 -12.62 0.20
C GLU A 268 -37.80 -11.80 -1.08
N LEU A 269 -36.70 -11.04 -1.15
CA LEU A 269 -35.95 -10.75 -2.37
C LEU A 269 -34.46 -10.86 -2.05
#